data_AF-A0A2H0YH15-F1
#
_entry.id   AF-A0A2H0YH15-F1
#
_cell.length_a   1.000
_cell.length_b   1.000
_cell.length_c   1.000
_cell.angle_alpha   90.00
_cell.angle_beta   90.00
_cell.angle_gamma   90.00
#
_symmetry.space_group_name_H-M   'P 1'
#
loop_
_entity.id
_entity.type
_entity.pdbx_description
1 polymer ?
#
loop_
_entity_poly.entity_id
_entity_poly.type
_entity_poly.pdbx_seq_one_letter_code
_entity_poly.pdbx_strand_id
1 'polypeptide(L)'
;MDMGNSPMRALVFAYHNVGHACLEVLINEGTEVIAVVTHEDDPREEIWFRSAADLARRNRIPVHTPSDVRTQAFIRWVESLKPDVIFSFYYRNMLPGEILKIPRLGSMNMHGSYLPKYRGRCPVNWALIHGESETGVTLHHMVPKADAGDIVGQKKILIGPEDTARDLFDKITKASAELLSELLPLIREGRAPRIKQNEEDATYFGGRRPEDGRIDWSMSAKEIHNLIRAVTHPYPGAFTYLQGKKALI
;
A
#
# COMPACT_ATOMS: atom_id res chain seq x y z
N MET A 1 14.16 -0.21 -38.87
CA MET A 1 14.89 0.15 -37.64
C MET A 1 13.86 0.78 -36.74
N ASP A 2 13.25 -0.02 -35.89
CA ASP A 2 12.30 0.48 -34.91
C ASP A 2 13.10 1.37 -33.95
N MET A 3 12.75 2.65 -33.84
CA MET A 3 13.36 3.55 -32.86
C MET A 3 12.87 3.09 -31.48
N GLY A 4 13.52 2.03 -31.00
CA GLY A 4 13.12 1.23 -29.85
C GLY A 4 12.89 2.12 -28.65
N ASN A 5 11.63 2.24 -28.24
CA ASN A 5 11.27 2.91 -27.02
C ASN A 5 11.92 2.09 -25.88
N SER A 6 12.97 2.64 -25.26
CA SER A 6 13.65 1.96 -24.16
C SER A 6 12.63 1.70 -23.04
N PRO A 7 12.68 0.53 -22.38
CA PRO A 7 11.71 0.20 -21.35
C PRO A 7 11.76 1.23 -20.23
N MET A 8 10.58 1.58 -19.70
CA MET A 8 10.49 2.49 -18.55
C MET A 8 11.21 1.89 -17.35
N ARG A 9 12.13 2.65 -16.76
CA ARG A 9 12.97 2.22 -15.62
C ARG A 9 12.30 2.58 -14.30
N ALA A 10 11.92 1.59 -13.52
CA ALA A 10 11.20 1.77 -12.25
C ALA A 10 12.04 1.33 -11.05
N LEU A 11 12.19 2.24 -10.07
CA LEU A 11 12.62 1.87 -8.71
C LEU A 11 11.37 1.62 -7.87
N VAL A 12 11.30 0.43 -7.26
CA VAL A 12 10.08 -0.03 -6.58
C VAL A 12 10.33 -0.17 -5.09
N PHE A 13 9.54 0.53 -4.28
CA PHE A 13 9.46 0.36 -2.84
C PHE A 13 8.23 -0.50 -2.55
N ALA A 14 8.41 -1.76 -2.13
CA ALA A 14 7.29 -2.70 -2.04
C ALA A 14 7.36 -3.57 -0.78
N TYR A 15 6.19 -3.83 -0.19
CA TYR A 15 6.04 -4.79 0.89
C TYR A 15 4.64 -5.42 0.85
N HIS A 16 4.48 -6.59 1.45
CA HIS A 16 3.20 -7.29 1.60
C HIS A 16 2.56 -7.72 0.24
N ASN A 17 1.35 -8.30 0.28
CA ASN A 17 0.64 -8.82 -0.90
C ASN A 17 0.41 -7.78 -2.01
N VAL A 18 0.08 -6.52 -1.67
CA VAL A 18 -0.08 -5.46 -2.68
C VAL A 18 1.27 -5.15 -3.34
N GLY A 19 2.34 -5.03 -2.54
CA GLY A 19 3.69 -4.85 -3.06
C GLY A 19 4.12 -5.98 -3.99
N HIS A 20 3.84 -7.22 -3.62
CA HIS A 20 4.07 -8.38 -4.47
C HIS A 20 3.27 -8.29 -5.78
N ALA A 21 1.95 -8.12 -5.71
CA ALA A 21 1.07 -8.17 -6.88
C ALA A 21 1.36 -7.04 -7.87
N CYS A 22 1.58 -5.81 -7.38
CA CYS A 22 1.95 -4.70 -8.24
C CYS A 22 3.34 -4.86 -8.86
N LEU A 23 4.32 -5.42 -8.12
CA LEU A 23 5.62 -5.76 -8.70
C LEU A 23 5.50 -6.80 -9.82
N GLU A 24 4.66 -7.82 -9.63
CA GLU A 24 4.37 -8.85 -10.64
C GLU A 24 3.79 -8.24 -11.92
N VAL A 25 2.87 -7.27 -11.81
CA VAL A 25 2.36 -6.50 -12.96
C VAL A 25 3.48 -5.77 -13.69
N LEU A 26 4.34 -5.03 -12.97
CA LEU A 26 5.43 -4.28 -13.59
C LEU A 26 6.37 -5.20 -14.40
N ILE A 27 6.73 -6.36 -13.84
CA ILE A 27 7.59 -7.36 -14.47
C ILE A 27 6.92 -7.92 -15.73
N ASN A 28 5.68 -8.39 -15.60
CA ASN A 28 4.96 -9.06 -16.68
C ASN A 28 4.67 -8.12 -17.87
N GLU A 29 4.49 -6.83 -17.60
CA GLU A 29 4.22 -5.84 -18.64
C GLU A 29 5.49 -5.19 -19.22
N GLY A 30 6.68 -5.70 -18.91
CA GLY A 30 7.93 -5.26 -19.54
C GLY A 30 8.48 -3.93 -19.01
N THR A 31 8.15 -3.57 -17.76
CA THR A 31 8.84 -2.46 -17.06
C THR A 31 10.22 -2.95 -16.61
N GLU A 32 11.26 -2.16 -16.82
CA GLU A 32 12.60 -2.45 -16.28
C GLU A 32 12.62 -2.10 -14.80
N VAL A 33 12.36 -3.08 -13.93
CA VAL A 33 12.46 -2.89 -12.47
C VAL A 33 13.94 -2.95 -12.07
N ILE A 34 14.54 -1.78 -11.82
CA ILE A 34 15.99 -1.65 -11.63
C ILE A 34 16.46 -2.11 -10.25
N ALA A 35 15.60 -1.98 -9.24
CA ALA A 35 15.80 -2.49 -7.89
C ALA A 35 14.47 -2.50 -7.12
N VAL A 36 14.39 -3.36 -6.11
CA VAL A 36 13.30 -3.38 -5.13
C VAL A 36 13.85 -2.99 -3.76
N VAL A 37 13.26 -1.99 -3.14
CA VAL A 37 13.52 -1.56 -1.77
C VAL A 37 12.39 -2.06 -0.89
N THR A 38 12.72 -2.75 0.19
CA THR A 38 11.73 -3.41 1.07
C THR A 38 12.18 -3.36 2.53
N HIS A 39 11.51 -4.12 3.39
CA HIS A 39 11.83 -4.25 4.82
C HIS A 39 12.27 -5.69 5.13
N GLU A 40 13.09 -5.85 6.15
CA GLU A 40 13.18 -7.13 6.85
C GLU A 40 11.84 -7.37 7.57
N ASP A 41 11.40 -8.63 7.61
CA ASP A 41 10.16 -9.00 8.29
C ASP A 41 10.30 -8.78 9.80
N ASP A 42 9.28 -8.20 10.44
CA ASP A 42 9.26 -8.04 11.90
C ASP A 42 8.96 -9.40 12.54
N PRO A 43 9.84 -9.95 13.40
CA PRO A 43 9.63 -11.26 14.02
C PRO A 43 8.40 -11.31 14.96
N ARG A 44 7.77 -10.17 15.25
CA ARG A 44 6.55 -10.06 16.05
C ARG A 44 5.27 -10.01 15.21
N GLU A 45 5.40 -9.92 13.89
CA GLU A 45 4.27 -9.93 12.96
C GLU A 45 4.05 -11.35 12.43
N GLU A 46 2.78 -11.77 12.33
CA GLU A 46 2.46 -13.00 11.65
C GLU A 46 2.67 -12.80 10.13
N ILE A 47 3.61 -13.55 9.55
CA ILE A 47 3.92 -13.46 8.12
C ILE A 47 2.97 -14.35 7.33
N TRP A 48 1.83 -13.80 6.95
CA TRP A 48 0.79 -14.47 6.17
C TRP A 48 0.77 -14.05 4.69
N PHE A 49 1.61 -13.10 4.32
CA PHE A 49 1.63 -12.45 3.01
C PHE A 49 2.79 -12.94 2.14
N ARG A 50 2.65 -12.75 0.82
CA ARG A 50 3.69 -13.03 -0.18
C ARG A 50 4.81 -11.99 -0.07
N SER A 51 6.05 -12.46 -0.25
CA SER A 51 7.26 -11.63 -0.20
C SER A 51 7.58 -10.97 -1.54
N ALA A 52 7.55 -9.65 -1.59
CA ALA A 52 8.02 -8.88 -2.75
C ALA A 52 9.53 -9.08 -2.99
N ALA A 53 10.31 -9.28 -1.92
CA ALA A 53 11.74 -9.61 -2.00
C ALA A 53 11.97 -10.93 -2.74
N ASP A 54 11.19 -11.96 -2.43
CA ASP A 54 11.35 -13.27 -3.06
C ASP A 54 10.96 -13.24 -4.53
N LEU A 55 9.89 -12.51 -4.88
CA LEU A 55 9.53 -12.29 -6.28
C LEU A 55 10.66 -11.58 -7.04
N ALA A 56 11.24 -10.52 -6.45
CA ALA A 56 12.34 -9.78 -7.05
C ALA A 56 13.58 -10.67 -7.26
N ARG A 57 13.99 -11.42 -6.24
CA ARG A 57 15.13 -12.36 -6.32
C ARG A 57 14.94 -13.43 -7.39
N ARG A 58 13.74 -14.02 -7.49
CA ARG A 58 13.41 -15.02 -8.53
C ARG A 58 13.53 -14.45 -9.94
N ASN A 59 13.25 -13.16 -10.11
CA ASN A 59 13.39 -12.43 -11.37
C ASN A 59 14.75 -11.74 -11.53
N ARG A 60 15.74 -12.04 -10.65
CA ARG A 60 17.09 -11.48 -10.67
C ARG A 60 17.13 -9.95 -10.55
N ILE A 61 16.14 -9.37 -9.87
CA ILE A 61 16.09 -7.94 -9.53
C ILE A 61 16.81 -7.72 -8.20
N PRO A 62 17.74 -6.74 -8.10
CA PRO A 62 18.40 -6.41 -6.84
C PRO A 62 17.41 -6.02 -5.74
N VAL A 63 17.62 -6.55 -4.52
CA VAL A 63 16.79 -6.25 -3.35
C VAL A 63 17.60 -5.54 -2.29
N HIS A 64 17.05 -4.47 -1.72
CA HIS A 64 17.67 -3.66 -0.68
C HIS A 64 16.74 -3.47 0.52
N THR A 65 17.26 -3.64 1.74
CA THR A 65 16.56 -3.43 3.01
C THR A 65 17.28 -2.36 3.85
N PRO A 66 17.34 -1.10 3.38
CA PRO A 66 18.03 -0.04 4.10
C PRO A 66 17.38 0.20 5.47
N SER A 67 18.20 0.37 6.51
CA SER A 67 17.71 0.73 7.84
C SER A 67 17.09 2.13 7.90
N ASP A 68 17.57 3.05 7.06
CA ASP A 68 17.02 4.40 6.92
C ASP A 68 17.18 4.96 5.49
N VAL A 69 16.05 5.25 4.86
CA VAL A 69 15.95 5.84 3.52
C VAL A 69 16.25 7.35 3.49
N ARG A 70 16.43 7.98 4.67
CA ARG A 70 16.75 9.42 4.79
C ARG A 70 18.24 9.71 4.75
N THR A 71 19.09 8.69 4.76
CA THR A 71 20.54 8.90 4.75
C THR A 71 21.01 9.45 3.40
N GLN A 72 21.97 10.38 3.42
CA GLN A 72 22.52 10.95 2.18
C GLN A 72 23.14 9.88 1.26
N ALA A 73 23.70 8.82 1.85
CA ALA A 73 24.22 7.69 1.08
C ALA A 73 23.13 6.98 0.27
N PHE A 74 21.96 6.75 0.87
CA PHE A 74 20.83 6.14 0.19
C PHE A 74 20.26 7.06 -0.89
N ILE A 75 20.12 8.36 -0.60
CA ILE A 75 19.64 9.34 -1.58
C ILE A 75 20.56 9.37 -2.82
N ARG A 76 21.88 9.47 -2.62
CA ARG A 76 22.85 9.41 -3.73
C ARG A 76 22.80 8.10 -4.51
N TRP A 77 22.54 6.98 -3.83
CA TRP A 77 22.33 5.71 -4.51
C TRP A 77 21.10 5.76 -5.42
N VAL A 78 19.96 6.27 -4.95
CA VAL A 78 18.75 6.45 -5.78
C VAL A 78 19.02 7.37 -6.97
N GLU A 79 19.73 8.48 -6.77
CA GLU A 79 20.12 9.40 -7.86
C GLU A 79 20.96 8.69 -8.93
N SER A 80 21.92 7.85 -8.51
CA SER A 80 22.79 7.11 -9.42
C SER A 80 22.05 6.12 -10.32
N LEU A 81 20.90 5.61 -9.86
CA LEU A 81 20.07 4.69 -10.61
C LEU A 81 19.33 5.36 -11.77
N LYS A 82 19.08 6.68 -11.70
CA LYS A 82 18.32 7.46 -12.70
C LYS A 82 16.96 6.82 -13.06
N PRO A 83 16.08 6.52 -12.09
CA PRO A 83 14.77 5.94 -12.39
C PRO A 83 13.93 6.91 -13.23
N ASP A 84 13.15 6.39 -14.17
CA ASP A 84 12.12 7.18 -14.84
C ASP A 84 10.94 7.45 -13.91
N VAL A 85 10.58 6.46 -13.09
CA VAL A 85 9.46 6.48 -12.15
C VAL A 85 9.85 5.80 -10.84
N ILE A 86 9.32 6.28 -9.72
CA ILE A 86 9.34 5.56 -8.44
C ILE A 86 7.93 5.08 -8.14
N PHE A 87 7.80 3.81 -7.76
CA PHE A 87 6.57 3.27 -7.23
C PHE A 87 6.71 2.90 -5.76
N SER A 88 5.74 3.28 -4.94
CA SER A 88 5.55 2.83 -3.57
C SER A 88 4.30 1.96 -3.51
N PHE A 89 4.46 0.70 -3.15
CA PHE A 89 3.39 -0.27 -2.99
C PHE A 89 3.43 -0.80 -1.56
N TYR A 90 2.67 -0.17 -0.67
CA TYR A 90 2.58 -0.56 0.76
C TYR A 90 3.93 -0.50 1.50
N TYR A 91 4.88 0.31 1.02
CA TYR A 91 6.11 0.57 1.74
C TYR A 91 5.82 1.36 3.03
N ARG A 92 6.41 0.93 4.16
CA ARG A 92 6.03 1.41 5.49
C ARG A 92 6.69 2.73 5.92
N ASN A 93 7.80 3.12 5.30
CA ASN A 93 8.55 4.32 5.69
C ASN A 93 8.25 5.48 4.75
N MET A 94 8.13 6.69 5.31
CA MET A 94 7.97 7.91 4.52
C MET A 94 9.24 8.19 3.71
N LEU A 95 9.09 8.36 2.40
CA LEU A 95 10.21 8.72 1.52
C LEU A 95 10.52 10.22 1.63
N PRO A 96 11.81 10.61 1.75
CA PRO A 96 12.24 12.00 1.71
C PRO A 96 11.79 12.71 0.43
N GLY A 97 11.45 13.99 0.55
CA GLY A 97 11.10 14.82 -0.62
C GLY A 97 12.22 14.92 -1.67
N GLU A 98 13.48 14.72 -1.28
CA GLU A 98 14.61 14.64 -2.20
C GLU A 98 14.49 13.42 -3.12
N ILE A 99 14.15 12.25 -2.58
CA ILE A 99 13.91 11.04 -3.36
C ILE A 99 12.69 11.21 -4.28
N LEU A 100 11.62 11.82 -3.78
CA LEU A 100 10.38 11.96 -4.55
C LEU A 100 10.54 12.77 -5.85
N LYS A 101 11.54 13.67 -5.89
CA LYS A 101 11.83 14.57 -7.01
C LYS A 101 12.78 13.99 -8.06
N ILE A 102 13.45 12.88 -7.77
CA ILE A 102 14.44 12.26 -8.67
C ILE A 102 13.81 11.79 -10.00
N PRO A 103 12.72 11.00 -10.01
CA PRO A 103 12.18 10.46 -11.24
C PRO A 103 11.46 11.50 -12.10
N ARG A 104 11.76 11.53 -13.41
CA ARG A 104 11.13 12.48 -14.35
C ARG A 104 9.62 12.27 -14.54
N LEU A 105 9.12 11.04 -14.38
CA LEU A 105 7.69 10.70 -14.46
C LEU A 105 7.00 10.82 -13.09
N GLY A 106 7.75 11.16 -12.05
CA GLY A 106 7.26 11.32 -10.69
C GLY A 106 7.35 10.05 -9.85
N SER A 107 6.93 10.20 -8.60
CA SER A 107 6.85 9.13 -7.61
C SER A 107 5.38 8.88 -7.30
N MET A 108 4.92 7.63 -7.35
CA MET A 108 3.51 7.27 -7.17
C MET A 108 3.34 6.22 -6.08
N ASN A 109 2.25 6.30 -5.32
CA ASN A 109 1.93 5.38 -4.25
C ASN A 109 0.57 4.69 -4.50
N MET A 110 0.53 3.37 -4.33
CA MET A 110 -0.70 2.58 -4.32
C MET A 110 -1.22 2.50 -2.88
N HIS A 111 -2.38 3.11 -2.64
CA HIS A 111 -3.02 3.16 -1.33
C HIS A 111 -4.34 2.39 -1.31
N GLY A 112 -4.59 1.68 -0.22
CA GLY A 112 -5.75 0.79 -0.02
C GLY A 112 -7.02 1.48 0.43
N SER A 113 -7.29 2.69 -0.07
CA SER A 113 -8.58 3.37 0.13
C SER A 113 -9.01 4.13 -1.12
N TYR A 114 -10.28 4.55 -1.12
CA TYR A 114 -10.81 5.50 -2.09
C TYR A 114 -10.51 6.94 -1.61
N LEU A 115 -9.28 7.39 -1.84
CA LEU A 115 -8.82 8.74 -1.45
C LEU A 115 -9.76 9.82 -1.99
N PRO A 116 -9.97 10.93 -1.25
CA PRO A 116 -9.21 11.37 -0.08
C PRO A 116 -9.64 10.75 1.26
N LYS A 117 -10.63 9.85 1.28
CA LYS A 117 -11.04 9.17 2.52
C LYS A 117 -9.99 8.15 2.96
N TYR A 118 -9.85 7.98 4.27
CA TYR A 118 -8.96 6.98 4.89
C TYR A 118 -7.48 7.12 4.48
N ARG A 119 -6.96 8.36 4.48
CA ARG A 119 -5.50 8.60 4.46
C ARG A 119 -4.85 8.01 5.71
N GLY A 120 -3.54 7.81 5.66
CA GLY A 120 -2.74 7.33 6.78
C GLY A 120 -2.57 5.82 6.74
N ARG A 121 -2.74 5.16 7.89
CA ARG A 121 -2.34 3.76 8.08
C ARG A 121 -3.54 2.87 8.39
N CYS A 122 -3.40 1.58 8.09
CA CYS A 122 -4.42 0.56 8.31
C CYS A 122 -5.81 0.89 7.67
N PRO A 123 -5.89 1.44 6.44
CA PRO A 123 -7.17 1.87 5.86
C PRO A 123 -8.18 0.73 5.72
N VAL A 124 -7.71 -0.50 5.45
CA VAL A 124 -8.53 -1.71 5.34
C VAL A 124 -9.29 -1.99 6.64
N ASN A 125 -8.55 -2.02 7.76
CA ASN A 125 -9.13 -2.28 9.07
C ASN A 125 -10.10 -1.14 9.43
N TRP A 126 -9.69 0.12 9.21
CA TRP A 126 -10.53 1.28 9.54
C TRP A 126 -11.84 1.31 8.75
N ALA A 127 -11.85 0.95 7.47
CA ALA A 127 -13.08 0.87 6.69
C ALA A 127 -14.06 -0.16 7.27
N LEU A 128 -13.55 -1.34 7.68
CA LEU A 128 -14.38 -2.37 8.29
C LEU A 128 -14.93 -1.96 9.66
N ILE A 129 -14.10 -1.32 10.50
CA ILE A 129 -14.47 -0.82 11.83
C ILE A 129 -15.58 0.22 11.76
N HIS A 130 -15.48 1.17 10.82
CA HIS A 130 -16.52 2.18 10.60
C HIS A 130 -17.76 1.64 9.87
N GLY A 131 -17.75 0.35 9.50
CA GLY A 131 -18.90 -0.29 8.89
C GLY A 131 -19.19 0.20 7.47
N GLU A 132 -18.15 0.62 6.74
CA GLU A 132 -18.28 1.07 5.36
C GLU A 132 -18.83 -0.04 4.47
N SER A 133 -19.68 0.32 3.51
CA SER A 133 -20.19 -0.58 2.47
C SER A 133 -19.33 -0.57 1.21
N GLU A 134 -18.48 0.45 1.05
CA GLU A 134 -17.52 0.55 -0.06
C GLU A 134 -16.19 1.14 0.42
N THR A 135 -15.12 0.74 -0.25
CA THR A 135 -13.79 1.36 -0.18
C THR A 135 -13.21 1.40 -1.59
N GLY A 136 -11.90 1.44 -1.74
CA GLY A 136 -11.25 1.31 -3.02
C GLY A 136 -9.75 1.21 -2.92
N VAL A 137 -9.12 1.33 -4.07
CA VAL A 137 -7.68 1.52 -4.20
C VAL A 137 -7.43 2.77 -5.02
N THR A 138 -6.34 3.46 -4.70
CA THR A 138 -5.94 4.70 -5.36
C THR A 138 -4.46 4.65 -5.70
N LEU A 139 -4.13 4.88 -6.97
CA LEU A 139 -2.78 5.26 -7.36
C LEU A 139 -2.71 6.79 -7.38
N HIS A 140 -1.80 7.38 -6.61
CA HIS A 140 -1.65 8.83 -6.53
C HIS A 140 -0.18 9.24 -6.58
N HIS A 141 0.09 10.47 -7.01
CA HIS A 141 1.42 11.07 -6.91
C HIS A 141 1.80 11.27 -5.45
N MET A 142 3.06 11.01 -5.12
CA MET A 142 3.61 11.23 -3.79
C MET A 142 4.05 12.67 -3.62
N VAL A 143 3.66 13.26 -2.51
CA VAL A 143 4.10 14.58 -2.03
C VAL A 143 4.56 14.45 -0.57
N PRO A 144 5.23 15.46 0.03
CA PRO A 144 5.70 15.35 1.41
C PRO A 144 4.60 15.06 2.43
N LYS A 145 3.36 15.50 2.17
CA LYS A 145 2.19 15.14 2.97
C LYS A 145 1.69 13.76 2.56
N ALA A 146 1.64 12.82 3.51
CA ALA A 146 1.19 11.45 3.26
C ALA A 146 -0.21 11.40 2.62
N ASP A 147 -0.33 10.57 1.60
CA ASP A 147 -1.60 10.23 0.90
C ASP A 147 -2.39 11.43 0.35
N ALA A 148 -1.74 12.57 0.14
CA ALA A 148 -2.39 13.84 -0.20
C ALA A 148 -2.09 14.36 -1.61
N GLY A 149 -1.24 13.66 -2.39
CA GLY A 149 -0.92 14.10 -3.75
C GLY A 149 -2.02 13.76 -4.75
N ASP A 150 -1.91 14.34 -5.94
CA ASP A 150 -2.92 14.19 -6.99
C ASP A 150 -3.17 12.73 -7.38
N ILE A 151 -4.41 12.39 -7.65
CA ILE A 151 -4.85 11.06 -8.05
C ILE A 151 -4.49 10.82 -9.52
N VAL A 152 -3.91 9.65 -9.79
CA VAL A 152 -3.67 9.11 -11.14
C VAL A 152 -4.89 8.30 -11.59
N GLY A 153 -5.43 7.46 -10.69
CA GLY A 153 -6.66 6.71 -10.92
C GLY A 153 -7.10 5.94 -9.68
N GLN A 154 -8.34 5.45 -9.70
CA GLN A 154 -8.97 4.75 -8.58
C GLN A 154 -9.87 3.62 -9.04
N LYS A 155 -10.03 2.60 -8.21
CA LYS A 155 -11.09 1.58 -8.34
C LYS A 155 -11.89 1.47 -7.05
N LYS A 156 -13.22 1.41 -7.16
CA LYS A 156 -14.12 1.14 -6.04
C LYS A 156 -14.19 -0.36 -5.74
N ILE A 157 -14.38 -0.70 -4.48
CA ILE A 157 -14.51 -2.07 -3.98
C ILE A 157 -15.70 -2.12 -3.02
N LEU A 158 -16.61 -3.06 -3.23
CA LEU A 158 -17.72 -3.30 -2.31
C LEU A 158 -17.25 -4.13 -1.11
N ILE A 159 -17.72 -3.75 0.07
CA ILE A 159 -17.49 -4.45 1.33
C ILE A 159 -18.77 -5.21 1.69
N GLY A 160 -18.67 -6.53 1.72
CA GLY A 160 -19.76 -7.40 2.15
C GLY A 160 -20.01 -7.31 3.66
N PRO A 161 -21.21 -7.72 4.12
CA PRO A 161 -21.52 -7.75 5.55
C PRO A 161 -20.58 -8.69 6.33
N GLU A 162 -20.18 -9.80 5.72
CA GLU A 162 -19.31 -10.83 6.32
C GLU A 162 -17.84 -10.72 5.93
N ASP A 163 -17.46 -9.71 5.13
CA ASP A 163 -16.06 -9.54 4.74
C ASP A 163 -15.19 -9.29 5.98
N THR A 164 -14.16 -10.12 6.13
CA THR A 164 -13.10 -9.89 7.10
C THR A 164 -12.02 -8.98 6.54
N ALA A 165 -11.09 -8.56 7.39
CA ALA A 165 -9.91 -7.84 6.95
C ALA A 165 -9.07 -8.63 5.95
N ARG A 166 -9.07 -9.97 6.02
CA ARG A 166 -8.38 -10.81 5.02
C ARG A 166 -9.10 -10.74 3.67
N ASP A 167 -10.41 -10.96 3.65
CA ASP A 167 -11.21 -10.95 2.41
C ASP A 167 -11.11 -9.60 1.71
N LEU A 168 -11.24 -8.51 2.47
CA LEU A 168 -11.13 -7.16 1.92
C LEU A 168 -9.71 -6.87 1.41
N PHE A 169 -8.67 -7.36 2.09
CA PHE A 169 -7.29 -7.20 1.64
C PHE A 169 -7.03 -7.95 0.32
N ASP A 170 -7.61 -9.13 0.14
CA ASP A 170 -7.49 -9.91 -1.09
C ASP A 170 -8.19 -9.18 -2.26
N LYS A 171 -9.38 -8.60 -2.02
CA LYS A 171 -10.07 -7.72 -3.01
C LYS A 171 -9.24 -6.50 -3.37
N ILE A 172 -8.65 -5.83 -2.37
CA ILE A 172 -7.75 -4.69 -2.56
C ILE A 172 -6.52 -5.08 -3.39
N THR A 173 -5.88 -6.20 -3.07
CA THR A 173 -4.69 -6.67 -3.78
C THR A 173 -4.98 -6.90 -5.26
N LYS A 174 -6.10 -7.55 -5.58
CA LYS A 174 -6.55 -7.74 -6.96
C LYS A 174 -6.82 -6.41 -7.66
N ALA A 175 -7.60 -5.53 -7.03
CA ALA A 175 -7.95 -4.23 -7.62
C ALA A 175 -6.72 -3.33 -7.83
N SER A 176 -5.73 -3.37 -6.94
CA SER A 176 -4.47 -2.63 -7.07
C SER A 176 -3.66 -3.09 -8.29
N ALA A 177 -3.56 -4.40 -8.51
CA ALA A 177 -2.87 -4.95 -9.67
C ALA A 177 -3.57 -4.54 -10.99
N GLU A 178 -4.90 -4.68 -11.04
CA GLU A 178 -5.68 -4.28 -12.21
C GLU A 178 -5.57 -2.77 -12.49
N LEU A 179 -5.72 -1.92 -11.47
CA LEU A 179 -5.60 -0.48 -11.63
C LEU A 179 -4.21 -0.07 -12.12
N LEU A 180 -3.15 -0.71 -11.60
CA LEU A 180 -1.79 -0.43 -12.06
C LEU A 180 -1.62 -0.81 -13.53
N SER A 181 -2.07 -1.99 -13.93
CA SER A 181 -2.04 -2.48 -15.31
C SER A 181 -2.74 -1.50 -16.27
N GLU A 182 -3.94 -1.04 -15.90
CA GLU A 182 -4.72 -0.06 -16.68
C GLU A 182 -3.99 1.29 -16.87
N LEU A 183 -3.28 1.75 -15.84
CA LEU A 183 -2.62 3.07 -15.85
C LEU A 183 -1.19 3.05 -16.42
N LEU A 184 -0.55 1.87 -16.48
CA LEU A 184 0.86 1.76 -16.85
C LEU A 184 1.20 2.33 -18.23
N PRO A 185 0.38 2.15 -19.29
CA PRO A 185 0.60 2.80 -20.58
C PRO A 185 0.65 4.34 -20.49
N LEU A 186 -0.27 4.95 -19.75
CA LEU A 186 -0.31 6.40 -19.57
C LEU A 186 0.91 6.91 -18.79
N ILE A 187 1.36 6.15 -17.79
CA ILE A 187 2.56 6.49 -17.01
C ILE A 187 3.80 6.46 -17.89
N ARG A 188 3.98 5.40 -18.70
CA ARG A 188 5.10 5.25 -19.64
C ARG A 188 5.22 6.41 -20.62
N GLU A 189 4.08 6.90 -21.09
CA GLU A 189 4.00 8.02 -22.03
C GLU A 189 4.12 9.40 -21.34
N GLY A 190 4.25 9.46 -20.02
CA GLY A 190 4.27 10.72 -19.26
C GLY A 190 2.92 11.45 -19.26
N ARG A 191 1.82 10.73 -19.51
CA ARG A 191 0.44 11.23 -19.56
C ARG A 191 -0.40 10.81 -18.35
N ALA A 192 0.25 10.36 -17.28
CA ALA A 192 -0.41 10.02 -16.02
C ALA A 192 -1.26 11.22 -15.52
N PRO A 193 -2.56 11.04 -15.25
CA PRO A 193 -3.41 12.12 -14.75
C PRO A 193 -2.91 12.73 -13.43
N ARG A 194 -3.31 13.97 -13.19
CA ARG A 194 -3.11 14.72 -11.94
C ARG A 194 -4.42 15.33 -11.49
N ILE A 195 -5.27 14.51 -10.87
CA ILE A 195 -6.57 14.94 -10.36
C ILE A 195 -6.41 15.35 -8.90
N LYS A 196 -6.56 16.64 -8.61
CA LYS A 196 -6.41 17.16 -7.25
C LYS A 196 -7.44 16.52 -6.31
N GLN A 197 -6.99 16.08 -5.13
CA GLN A 197 -7.89 15.58 -4.09
C GLN A 197 -8.73 16.73 -3.49
N ASN A 198 -9.99 16.45 -3.17
CA ASN A 198 -10.82 17.38 -2.39
C ASN A 198 -10.45 17.30 -0.91
N GLU A 199 -9.87 18.36 -0.33
CA GLU A 199 -9.45 18.34 1.08
C GLU A 199 -10.65 18.35 2.05
N GLU A 200 -11.84 18.80 1.62
CA GLU A 200 -13.05 18.79 2.46
C GLU A 200 -13.55 17.37 2.75
N ASP A 201 -13.27 16.43 1.85
CA ASP A 201 -13.65 15.01 1.98
C ASP A 201 -12.56 14.16 2.66
N ALA A 202 -11.42 14.76 3.01
CA ALA A 202 -10.25 14.04 3.50
C ALA A 202 -10.43 13.58 4.95
N THR A 203 -10.21 12.29 5.19
CA THR A 203 -10.14 11.72 6.55
C THR A 203 -8.79 11.05 6.77
N TYR A 204 -8.29 11.06 8.01
CA TYR A 204 -6.98 10.52 8.36
C TYR A 204 -7.09 9.60 9.57
N PHE A 205 -6.46 8.42 9.47
CA PHE A 205 -6.38 7.48 10.57
C PHE A 205 -4.95 6.98 10.79
N GLY A 206 -4.61 6.80 12.07
CA GLY A 206 -3.31 6.30 12.50
C GLY A 206 -3.17 4.77 12.38
N GLY A 207 -1.97 4.28 12.67
CA GLY A 207 -1.76 2.84 12.80
C GLY A 207 -2.48 2.28 14.01
N ARG A 208 -2.80 0.98 13.97
CA ARG A 208 -3.41 0.25 15.09
C ARG A 208 -2.42 -0.69 15.75
N ARG A 209 -2.68 -1.01 17.01
CA ARG A 209 -1.94 -1.96 17.84
C ARG A 209 -2.83 -3.11 18.28
N PRO A 210 -2.26 -4.26 18.73
CA PRO A 210 -3.06 -5.36 19.27
C PRO A 210 -4.03 -4.93 20.37
N GLU A 211 -3.67 -3.95 21.20
CA GLU A 211 -4.51 -3.45 22.30
C GLU A 211 -5.80 -2.78 21.80
N ASP A 212 -5.78 -2.22 20.59
CA ASP A 212 -6.97 -1.61 19.97
C ASP A 212 -8.02 -2.67 19.58
N GLY A 213 -7.70 -3.97 19.67
CA GLY A 213 -8.65 -5.07 19.52
C GLY A 213 -9.51 -5.33 20.76
N ARG A 214 -9.29 -4.60 21.87
CA ARG A 214 -10.09 -4.78 23.09
C ARG A 214 -11.53 -4.33 22.86
N ILE A 215 -12.48 -5.23 23.10
CA ILE A 215 -13.91 -4.94 23.00
C ILE A 215 -14.33 -4.04 24.17
N ASP A 216 -14.93 -2.91 23.82
CA ASP A 216 -15.74 -2.11 24.73
C ASP A 216 -17.20 -2.55 24.61
N TRP A 217 -17.71 -3.18 25.68
CA TRP A 217 -19.07 -3.72 25.73
C TRP A 217 -20.17 -2.65 25.84
N SER A 218 -19.80 -1.37 25.91
CA SER A 218 -20.75 -0.26 25.74
C SER A 218 -21.08 0.04 24.27
N MET A 219 -20.27 -0.45 23.32
CA MET A 219 -20.53 -0.36 21.88
C MET A 219 -21.74 -1.18 21.46
N SER A 220 -22.37 -0.80 20.35
CA SER A 220 -23.45 -1.60 19.75
C SER A 220 -22.93 -2.94 19.22
N ALA A 221 -23.82 -3.94 19.13
CA ALA A 221 -23.49 -5.25 18.57
C ALA A 221 -22.89 -5.16 17.15
N LYS A 222 -23.36 -4.20 16.34
CA LYS A 222 -22.83 -3.94 14.99
C LYS A 222 -21.39 -3.43 15.03
N GLU A 223 -21.08 -2.50 15.93
CA GLU A 223 -19.71 -1.96 16.05
C GLU A 223 -18.74 -3.02 16.60
N ILE A 224 -19.18 -3.85 17.54
CA ILE A 224 -18.40 -4.99 18.04
C ILE A 224 -18.14 -5.99 16.92
N HIS A 225 -19.18 -6.36 16.16
CA HIS A 225 -19.03 -7.22 14.98
C HIS A 225 -18.05 -6.65 13.96
N ASN A 226 -18.14 -5.35 13.69
CA ASN A 226 -17.24 -4.65 12.78
C ASN A 226 -15.78 -4.67 13.26
N LEU A 227 -15.56 -4.52 14.58
CA LEU A 227 -14.23 -4.67 15.17
C LEU A 227 -13.71 -6.10 14.97
N ILE A 228 -14.50 -7.12 15.31
CA ILE A 228 -14.13 -8.54 15.19
C ILE A 228 -13.69 -8.85 13.75
N ARG A 229 -14.53 -8.55 12.75
CA ARG A 229 -14.18 -8.83 11.34
C ARG A 229 -12.96 -8.03 10.86
N ALA A 230 -12.72 -6.83 11.41
CA ALA A 230 -11.60 -5.98 11.04
C ALA A 230 -10.24 -6.40 11.61
N VAL A 231 -10.22 -7.21 12.68
CA VAL A 231 -8.98 -7.64 13.33
C VAL A 231 -8.89 -9.14 13.55
N THR A 232 -9.79 -9.94 12.96
CA THR A 232 -9.70 -11.40 12.97
C THR A 232 -8.48 -11.91 12.19
N HIS A 233 -8.19 -13.21 12.28
CA HIS A 233 -7.04 -13.83 11.64
C HIS A 233 -6.93 -13.41 10.15
N PRO A 234 -5.73 -12.97 9.69
CA PRO A 234 -4.42 -13.11 10.31
C PRO A 234 -3.95 -11.92 11.17
N TYR A 235 -4.89 -11.07 11.63
CA TYR A 235 -4.60 -9.98 12.57
C TYR A 235 -4.73 -10.47 14.04
N PRO A 236 -4.31 -9.66 15.04
CA PRO A 236 -4.21 -10.11 16.44
C PRO A 236 -5.48 -10.59 17.15
N GLY A 237 -6.65 -10.43 16.53
CA GLY A 237 -7.96 -10.80 17.08
C GLY A 237 -8.58 -9.72 17.96
N ALA A 238 -9.92 -9.65 17.95
CA ALA A 238 -10.66 -8.90 18.96
C ALA A 238 -10.64 -9.69 20.27
N PHE A 239 -10.66 -9.00 21.41
CA PHE A 239 -10.54 -9.68 22.70
C PHE A 239 -11.29 -8.98 23.84
N THR A 240 -11.58 -9.75 24.88
CA THR A 240 -12.13 -9.28 26.14
C THR A 240 -11.42 -9.94 27.32
N TYR A 241 -11.82 -9.61 28.55
CA TYR A 241 -11.40 -10.31 29.77
C TYR A 241 -12.58 -11.02 30.41
N LEU A 242 -12.47 -12.34 30.60
CA LEU A 242 -13.41 -13.15 31.37
C LEU A 242 -12.70 -13.65 32.63
N GLN A 243 -13.21 -13.26 33.80
CA GLN A 243 -12.61 -13.62 35.11
C GLN A 243 -11.10 -13.28 35.18
N GLY A 244 -10.71 -12.11 34.66
CA GLY A 244 -9.32 -11.65 34.64
C GLY A 244 -8.42 -12.31 33.59
N LYS A 245 -8.93 -13.26 32.79
CA LYS A 245 -8.18 -13.92 31.71
C LYS A 245 -8.56 -13.32 30.35
N LYS A 246 -7.55 -13.06 29.51
CA LYS A 246 -7.77 -12.62 28.13
C LYS A 246 -8.46 -13.74 27.35
N ALA A 247 -9.56 -13.41 26.69
CA ALA A 247 -10.29 -14.29 25.77
C ALA A 247 -10.34 -13.62 24.40
N LEU A 248 -9.82 -14.30 23.36
CA LEU A 248 -10.05 -13.91 21.97
C LEU A 248 -11.50 -14.24 21.59
N ILE A 249 -12.11 -13.37 20.80
CA ILE A 249 -13.45 -13.55 20.24
C ILE A 249 -13.33 -13.88 18.76
#